data_AF-Q4SIP7-F1
#
_entry.id   AF-Q4SIP7-F1
#
_cell.length_a   1.000
_cell.length_b   1.000
_cell.length_c   1.000
_cell.angle_alpha   90.00
_cell.angle_beta   90.00
_cell.angle_gamma   90.00
#
_symmetry.space_group_name_H-M   'P 1'
#
loop_
_entity.id
_entity.type
_entity.pdbx_description
1 polymer ?
#
loop_
_entity_poly.entity_id
_entity_poly.type
_entity_poly.pdbx_seq_one_letter_code
_entity_poly.pdbx_strand_id
1 'polypeptide(L)'
;MLANWWPLWMSSTKIGQALVDGPCTGVRRQAMPFKCMQLTDYVIKVPHSARQKFVRKAWEKAEVSAKWAQSSWAKKIEARQKRAKMTDFDRYKVMKAKRMRNKIIKHEVKKLQKEAAKK
;
A
#
# COMPACT_ATOMS: atom_id res chain seq x y z
N MET A 1 -20.38 12.38 -55.24
CA MET A 1 -20.39 11.11 -54.49
C MET A 1 -19.00 10.47 -54.58
N LEU A 2 -18.12 10.64 -53.60
CA LEU A 2 -17.07 9.66 -53.31
C LEU A 2 -16.79 9.74 -51.80
N ALA A 3 -17.20 8.68 -51.11
CA ALA A 3 -17.24 8.58 -49.68
C ALA A 3 -15.86 8.26 -49.08
N ASN A 4 -15.64 8.87 -47.91
CA ASN A 4 -14.62 8.60 -46.91
C ASN A 4 -14.10 7.15 -46.89
N TRP A 5 -12.78 7.01 -47.07
CA TRP A 5 -12.02 5.84 -46.66
C TRP A 5 -11.02 6.27 -45.58
N TRP A 6 -11.46 6.30 -44.33
CA TRP A 6 -10.56 6.30 -43.18
C TRP A 6 -10.51 4.88 -42.61
N PRO A 7 -9.34 4.24 -42.43
CA PRO A 7 -9.28 2.88 -41.93
C PRO A 7 -9.63 2.83 -40.44
N LEU A 8 -10.74 2.13 -40.14
CA LEU A 8 -11.19 1.76 -38.80
C LEU A 8 -10.31 0.63 -38.21
N TRP A 9 -8.99 0.80 -38.21
CA TRP A 9 -8.03 -0.20 -37.72
C TRP A 9 -6.86 0.42 -36.95
N MET A 10 -7.14 1.41 -36.10
CA MET A 10 -6.36 1.56 -34.88
C MET A 10 -6.89 0.56 -33.86
N SER A 11 -6.49 -0.70 -34.00
CA SER A 11 -6.46 -1.64 -32.87
C SER A 11 -5.68 -0.94 -31.76
N SER A 12 -6.39 -0.41 -30.77
CA SER A 12 -5.82 0.28 -29.61
C SER A 12 -4.81 -0.66 -28.97
N THR A 13 -3.56 -0.53 -29.36
CA THR A 13 -2.44 -1.12 -28.64
C THR A 13 -2.49 -0.40 -27.30
N LYS A 14 -3.01 -1.06 -26.27
CA LYS A 14 -3.21 -0.46 -24.95
C LYS A 14 -1.84 -0.19 -24.31
N ILE A 15 -1.20 0.91 -24.70
CA ILE A 15 0.16 1.35 -24.34
C ILE A 15 0.32 1.72 -22.85
N GLY A 16 -0.69 1.46 -22.00
CA GLY A 16 -0.70 1.88 -20.60
C GLY A 16 -1.20 0.83 -19.60
N GLN A 17 -1.20 -0.45 -19.97
CA GLN A 17 -1.66 -1.55 -19.11
C GLN A 17 -0.58 -2.60 -18.90
N ALA A 18 -0.54 -3.19 -17.71
CA ALA A 18 0.28 -4.35 -17.39
C ALA A 18 -0.57 -5.56 -17.05
N LEU A 19 -0.07 -6.75 -17.36
CA LEU A 19 -0.65 -8.00 -16.90
C LEU A 19 -0.22 -8.24 -15.45
N VAL A 20 -1.19 -8.29 -14.54
CA VAL A 20 -0.97 -8.43 -13.09
C VAL A 20 -1.50 -9.77 -12.62
N ASP A 21 -0.78 -10.41 -11.70
CA ASP A 21 -1.14 -11.69 -11.09
C ASP A 21 -0.81 -11.65 -9.59
N GLY A 22 -1.82 -11.89 -8.74
CA GLY A 22 -1.69 -11.87 -7.27
C GLY A 22 -2.04 -13.22 -6.65
N PRO A 23 -1.19 -14.25 -6.81
CA PRO A 23 -1.54 -15.63 -6.45
C PRO A 23 -1.83 -15.85 -4.95
N CYS A 24 -1.20 -15.08 -4.07
CA CYS A 24 -1.36 -15.20 -2.62
C CYS A 24 -2.30 -14.15 -2.01
N THR A 25 -2.71 -13.14 -2.79
CA THR A 25 -3.58 -12.03 -2.34
C THR A 25 -5.02 -12.16 -2.83
N GLY A 26 -5.33 -13.23 -3.58
CA GLY A 26 -6.66 -13.48 -4.13
C GLY A 26 -6.98 -12.70 -5.42
N VAL A 27 -6.02 -11.92 -5.94
CA VAL A 27 -6.18 -11.17 -7.19
C VAL A 27 -5.91 -12.11 -8.36
N ARG A 28 -6.94 -12.38 -9.17
CA ARG A 28 -6.83 -13.20 -10.38
C ARG A 28 -6.00 -12.47 -11.45
N ARG A 29 -5.41 -13.25 -12.35
CA ARG A 29 -4.63 -12.72 -13.48
C ARG A 29 -5.50 -11.82 -14.37
N GLN A 30 -5.15 -10.54 -14.47
CA GLN A 30 -5.93 -9.55 -15.22
C GLN A 30 -5.03 -8.44 -15.77
N ALA A 31 -5.51 -7.73 -16.82
CA ALA A 31 -4.87 -6.52 -17.30
C ALA A 31 -5.27 -5.33 -16.40
N MET A 32 -4.29 -4.59 -15.88
CA MET A 32 -4.50 -3.44 -15.00
C MET A 32 -3.77 -2.19 -15.54
N PRO A 33 -4.44 -1.02 -15.63
CA PRO A 33 -3.78 0.23 -16.01
C PRO A 33 -2.72 0.66 -14.99
N PHE A 34 -1.61 1.26 -15.46
CA PHE A 34 -0.57 1.79 -14.56
C PHE A 34 -1.08 2.87 -13.60
N LYS A 35 -2.14 3.60 -13.96
CA LYS A 35 -2.76 4.63 -13.11
C LYS A 35 -3.43 4.07 -11.85
N CYS A 36 -3.83 2.80 -11.86
CA CYS A 36 -4.51 2.15 -10.74
C CYS A 36 -3.54 1.41 -9.80
N MET A 37 -2.23 1.50 -10.06
CA MET A 37 -1.20 0.78 -9.31
C MET A 37 -0.14 1.73 -8.80
N GLN A 38 0.44 1.37 -7.66
CA GLN A 38 1.61 2.04 -7.11
C GLN A 38 2.72 1.02 -7.00
N LEU A 39 3.90 1.36 -7.54
CA LEU A 39 5.06 0.49 -7.47
C LEU A 39 5.56 0.40 -6.03
N THR A 40 6.02 -0.79 -5.65
CA THR A 40 6.66 -1.05 -4.36
C THR A 40 8.15 -1.36 -4.58
N ASP A 41 8.96 -1.22 -3.54
CA ASP A 41 10.40 -1.49 -3.61
C ASP A 41 10.75 -2.99 -3.75
N TYR A 42 9.77 -3.88 -3.62
CA TYR A 42 9.96 -5.33 -3.73
C TYR A 42 10.03 -5.78 -5.19
N VAL A 43 11.16 -6.36 -5.58
CA VAL A 43 11.39 -6.91 -6.92
C VAL A 43 11.59 -8.43 -6.83
N ILE A 44 10.78 -9.19 -7.58
CA ILE A 44 10.94 -10.64 -7.74
C ILE A 44 11.37 -10.91 -9.19
N LYS A 45 12.46 -11.64 -9.37
CA LYS A 45 12.93 -12.05 -10.70
C LYS A 45 12.08 -13.23 -11.20
N VAL A 46 11.21 -12.97 -12.16
CA VAL A 46 10.40 -13.99 -12.87
C VAL A 46 10.54 -13.79 -14.38
N PRO A 47 10.51 -14.86 -15.20
CA PRO A 47 10.50 -14.70 -16.64
C PRO A 47 9.24 -13.95 -17.09
N HIS A 48 9.36 -13.18 -18.17
CA HIS A 48 8.24 -12.46 -18.74
C HIS A 48 7.09 -13.43 -19.08
N SER A 49 5.86 -13.07 -18.73
CA SER A 49 4.66 -13.89 -18.95
C SER A 49 4.66 -15.28 -18.26
N ALA A 50 5.38 -15.45 -17.14
CA ALA A 50 5.37 -16.69 -16.36
C ALA A 50 3.95 -17.14 -15.95
N ARG A 51 3.71 -18.45 -15.86
CA ARG A 51 2.44 -19.00 -15.34
C ARG A 51 2.32 -18.80 -13.82
N GLN A 52 1.08 -18.74 -13.31
CA GLN A 52 0.77 -18.41 -11.93
C GLN A 52 1.49 -19.32 -10.91
N LYS A 53 1.69 -20.60 -11.24
CA LYS A 53 2.42 -21.57 -10.41
C LYS A 53 3.87 -21.13 -10.12
N PHE A 54 4.55 -20.54 -11.10
CA PHE A 54 5.93 -20.07 -10.94
C PHE A 54 5.98 -18.75 -10.16
N VAL A 55 5.04 -17.84 -10.44
CA VAL A 55 4.90 -16.56 -9.70
C VAL A 55 4.63 -16.82 -8.22
N ARG A 56 3.74 -17.78 -7.90
CA ARG A 56 3.46 -18.21 -6.51
C ARG A 56 4.74 -18.70 -5.80
N LYS A 57 5.47 -19.63 -6.41
CA LYS A 57 6.71 -20.17 -5.82
C LYS A 57 7.76 -19.07 -5.60
N ALA A 58 7.92 -18.16 -6.54
CA ALA A 58 8.86 -17.05 -6.42
C ALA A 58 8.42 -16.04 -5.34
N TRP A 59 7.12 -15.80 -5.20
CA TRP A 59 6.53 -14.95 -4.16
C TRP A 59 6.74 -15.52 -2.75
N GLU A 60 6.49 -16.82 -2.59
CA GLU A 60 6.71 -17.54 -1.34
C GLU A 60 8.20 -17.58 -0.98
N LYS A 61 9.08 -17.92 -1.93
CA LYS A 61 10.53 -17.93 -1.73
C LYS A 61 11.10 -16.57 -1.32
N ALA A 62 10.54 -15.49 -1.85
CA ALA A 62 10.97 -14.13 -1.53
C ALA A 62 10.33 -13.57 -0.24
N GLU A 63 9.40 -14.31 0.37
CA GLU A 63 8.66 -13.95 1.58
C GLU A 63 8.04 -12.54 1.52
N VAL A 64 7.56 -12.15 0.34
CA VAL A 64 7.11 -10.77 0.09
C VAL A 64 5.91 -10.40 0.97
N SER A 65 5.02 -11.35 1.27
CA SER A 65 3.88 -11.11 2.18
C SER A 65 4.33 -10.71 3.58
N ALA A 66 5.37 -11.36 4.12
CA ALA A 66 5.90 -11.06 5.46
C ALA A 66 6.61 -9.70 5.46
N LYS A 67 7.45 -9.44 4.45
CA LYS A 67 8.14 -8.15 4.28
C LYS A 67 7.14 -7.00 4.11
N TRP A 68 6.09 -7.22 3.31
CA TRP A 68 5.01 -6.25 3.15
C TRP A 68 4.33 -5.95 4.48
N ALA A 69 3.92 -6.96 5.24
CA ALA A 69 3.27 -6.77 6.54
C ALA A 69 4.14 -6.02 7.56
N GLN A 70 5.46 -6.21 7.52
CA GLN A 70 6.41 -5.51 8.39
C GLN A 70 6.67 -4.06 7.94
N SER A 71 6.45 -3.74 6.67
CA SER A 71 6.67 -2.41 6.12
C SER A 71 5.85 -1.32 6.83
N SER A 72 6.45 -0.14 6.98
CA SER A 72 5.77 1.03 7.52
C SER A 72 4.55 1.42 6.69
N TRP A 73 4.55 1.16 5.38
CA TRP A 73 3.44 1.44 4.49
C TRP A 73 2.24 0.55 4.80
N ALA A 74 2.42 -0.76 4.88
CA ALA A 74 1.34 -1.68 5.23
C ALA A 74 0.77 -1.37 6.62
N LYS A 75 1.63 -1.10 7.61
CA LYS A 75 1.21 -0.68 8.96
C LYS A 75 0.38 0.62 8.94
N LYS A 76 0.71 1.59 8.07
CA LYS A 76 -0.10 2.81 7.89
C LYS A 76 -1.47 2.52 7.29
N ILE A 77 -1.54 1.63 6.29
CA ILE A 77 -2.82 1.20 5.68
C ILE A 77 -3.68 0.51 6.73
N GLU A 78 -3.11 -0.44 7.48
CA GLU A 78 -3.79 -1.16 8.55
C GLU A 78 -4.29 -0.22 9.65
N ALA A 79 -3.45 0.73 10.09
CA ALA A 79 -3.85 1.74 11.07
C ALA A 79 -5.01 2.62 10.55
N ARG A 80 -5.03 2.96 9.26
CA ARG A 80 -6.15 3.69 8.64
C ARG A 80 -7.43 2.86 8.65
N GLN A 81 -7.34 1.57 8.29
CA GLN A 81 -8.48 0.66 8.34
C GLN A 81 -9.02 0.48 9.76
N LYS A 82 -8.15 0.30 10.75
CA LYS A 82 -8.54 0.22 12.17
C LYS A 82 -9.25 1.49 12.64
N ARG A 83 -8.77 2.67 12.25
CA ARG A 83 -9.44 3.95 12.56
C ARG A 83 -10.82 4.07 11.91
N ALA A 84 -10.96 3.61 10.66
CA ALA A 84 -12.24 3.63 9.97
C ALA A 84 -13.26 2.68 10.60
N LYS A 85 -12.81 1.52 11.11
CA LYS A 85 -13.65 0.51 11.79
C LYS A 85 -13.92 0.82 13.27
N MET A 86 -13.31 1.86 13.84
CA MET A 86 -13.38 2.14 15.28
C MET A 86 -14.77 2.63 15.70
N THR A 87 -15.33 1.99 16.73
CA THR A 87 -16.62 2.36 17.32
C THR A 87 -16.51 3.61 18.17
N ASP A 88 -17.64 4.26 18.47
CA ASP A 88 -17.64 5.48 19.28
C ASP A 88 -17.06 5.27 20.69
N PHE A 89 -17.41 4.15 21.33
CA PHE A 89 -16.88 3.79 22.64
C PHE A 89 -15.35 3.65 22.63
N ASP A 90 -14.79 3.06 21.57
CA ASP A 90 -13.33 2.94 21.43
C ASP A 90 -12.66 4.32 21.21
N ARG A 91 -13.32 5.26 20.52
CA ARG A 91 -12.82 6.64 20.40
C ARG A 91 -12.75 7.32 21.76
N TYR A 92 -13.74 7.11 22.63
CA TYR A 92 -13.71 7.63 24.00
C TYR A 92 -12.51 7.09 24.80
N LYS A 93 -12.25 5.78 24.75
CA LYS A 93 -11.07 5.16 25.39
C LYS A 93 -9.77 5.76 24.86
N VAL A 94 -9.63 5.85 23.54
CA VAL A 94 -8.45 6.43 22.87
C VAL A 94 -8.26 7.89 23.30
N MET A 95 -9.33 8.68 23.40
CA MET A 95 -9.27 10.07 23.82
C MET A 95 -8.74 10.21 25.26
N LYS A 96 -9.25 9.42 26.21
CA LYS A 96 -8.79 9.46 27.61
C LYS A 96 -7.33 9.03 27.74
N ALA A 97 -6.95 7.93 27.10
CA ALA A 97 -5.56 7.46 27.09
C ALA A 97 -4.61 8.49 26.45
N LYS A 98 -5.00 9.09 25.32
CA LYS A 98 -4.22 10.14 24.64
C LYS A 98 -4.07 11.38 25.51
N ARG A 99 -5.11 11.81 26.22
CA ARG A 99 -5.05 12.96 27.14
C ARG A 99 -4.03 12.73 28.25
N MET A 100 -4.05 11.54 28.89
CA MET A 100 -3.08 11.21 29.95
C MET A 100 -1.65 11.18 29.42
N ARG A 101 -1.40 10.47 28.30
CA ARG A 101 -0.09 10.42 27.64
C ARG A 101 0.45 11.81 27.33
N ASN A 102 -0.38 12.67 26.74
CA ASN A 102 0.03 14.03 26.37
C ASN A 102 0.38 14.89 27.59
N LYS A 103 -0.31 14.70 28.73
CA LYS A 103 0.02 15.41 29.97
C LYS A 103 1.41 15.04 30.48
N ILE A 104 1.74 13.74 30.48
CA ILE A 104 3.06 13.22 30.88
C ILE A 104 4.14 13.78 29.96
N ILE A 105 3.97 13.65 28.64
CA ILE A 105 4.92 14.16 27.65
C ILE A 105 5.13 15.67 27.81
N LYS A 106 4.04 16.45 27.98
CA LYS A 106 4.15 17.91 28.15
C LYS A 106 4.93 18.28 29.40
N HIS A 107 4.74 17.55 30.50
CA HIS A 107 5.48 17.80 31.73
C HIS A 107 6.97 17.52 31.56
N GLU A 108 7.31 16.40 30.92
CA GLU A 108 8.70 16.00 30.69
C GLU A 108 9.41 16.93 29.70
N VAL A 109 8.76 17.27 28.59
CA VAL A 109 9.29 18.26 27.63
C VAL A 109 9.54 19.60 28.30
N LYS A 110 8.67 20.04 29.22
CA LYS A 110 8.86 21.30 29.96
C LYS A 110 10.07 21.24 30.90
N LYS A 111 10.38 20.08 31.50
CA LYS A 111 11.61 19.92 32.30
C LYS A 111 12.84 20.02 31.42
N LEU A 112 12.88 19.27 30.32
CA LEU A 112 13.99 19.27 29.36
C LEU A 112 14.25 20.67 28.79
N GLN A 113 13.18 21.43 28.48
CA GLN A 113 13.31 22.82 28.04
C GLN A 113 13.93 23.74 29.10
N LYS A 114 13.53 23.57 30.37
CA LYS A 114 14.12 24.35 31.48
C LYS A 114 15.58 23.99 31.71
N GLU A 115 15.96 22.73 31.58
CA GLU A 115 17.35 22.29 31.69
C GLU A 115 18.19 22.79 30.52
N ALA A 116 17.67 22.74 29.29
CA ALA A 116 18.32 23.30 28.12
C ALA A 116 18.53 24.81 28.22
N ALA A 117 17.59 25.55 28.83
CA ALA A 117 17.69 27.00 29.05
C ALA A 117 18.60 27.40 30.23
N LYS A 118 19.03 26.44 31.06
CA LYS A 118 19.98 26.66 32.16
C LYS A 118 21.43 26.47 31.72
N LYS A 119 21.66 25.80 30.59
CA LYS A 119 22.95 25.74 29.90
C LYS A 119 23.15 27.01 29.07
#